data_AF-A0A432MAJ2-F1
#
_entry.id   AF-A0A432MAJ2-F1
#
_cell.length_a   1.000
_cell.length_b   1.000
_cell.length_c   1.000
_cell.angle_alpha   90.00
_cell.angle_beta   90.00
_cell.angle_gamma   90.00
#
_symmetry.space_group_name_H-M   'P 1'
#
loop_
_entity.id
_entity.type
_entity.pdbx_description
1 polymer ?
#
loop_
_entity_poly.entity_id
_entity_poly.type
_entity_poly.pdbx_seq_one_letter_code
_entity_poly.pdbx_strand_id
1 'polypeptide(L)'
;MESHGNVALPTMGHYNCPAAKANLPDYMPAEACVTLTAIVQGGPFPYAQDGVVFGNYEGLLPQQPRGYYHEYTVPTPDARNRGTRRIITGGTPPTVFYYTDDHYRSFKSFQVNR
;
A
#
# COMPACT_ATOMS: atom_id res chain seq x y z
N MET A 1 47.50 -5.19 -2.53
CA MET A 1 46.30 -5.44 -3.36
C MET A 1 45.27 -6.11 -2.49
N GLU A 2 44.72 -5.41 -1.49
CA GLU A 2 43.55 -5.92 -0.76
C GLU A 2 42.64 -4.72 -0.54
N SER A 3 41.72 -4.58 -1.50
CA SER A 3 40.64 -3.61 -1.47
C SER A 3 39.77 -3.94 -0.28
N HIS A 4 39.77 -3.09 0.75
CA HIS A 4 38.78 -3.14 1.81
C HIS A 4 37.41 -2.96 1.17
N GLY A 5 36.70 -4.08 0.98
CA GLY A 5 35.32 -4.11 0.56
C GLY A 5 34.50 -3.33 1.56
N ASN A 6 33.96 -2.20 1.12
CA ASN A 6 32.98 -1.44 1.87
C ASN A 6 31.73 -2.32 1.97
N VAL A 7 31.56 -3.02 3.10
CA VAL A 7 30.32 -3.76 3.38
C VAL A 7 29.25 -2.70 3.61
N ALA A 8 28.49 -2.39 2.56
CA ALA A 8 27.26 -1.65 2.70
C ALA A 8 26.36 -2.45 3.65
N LEU A 9 26.12 -1.90 4.84
CA LEU A 9 25.06 -2.36 5.74
C LEU A 9 23.78 -2.50 4.89
N PRO A 10 22.98 -3.57 5.03
CA PRO A 10 21.70 -3.63 4.37
C PRO A 10 20.90 -2.41 4.84
N THR A 11 20.52 -1.53 3.91
CA THR A 11 19.53 -0.48 4.16
C THR A 11 18.26 -1.20 4.61
N MET A 12 18.07 -1.30 5.93
CA MET A 12 16.75 -1.53 6.49
C MET A 12 15.88 -0.42 5.92
N GLY A 13 14.90 -0.79 5.08
CA GLY A 13 13.81 0.13 4.84
C GLY A 13 13.07 0.19 3.53
N HIS A 14 13.43 -0.63 2.54
CA HIS A 14 12.66 -0.64 1.30
C HIS A 14 12.40 -2.07 0.84
N TYR A 15 11.13 -2.49 0.89
CA TYR A 15 10.72 -3.72 0.22
C TYR A 15 10.55 -3.41 -1.27
N ASN A 16 11.36 -4.07 -2.11
CA ASN A 16 11.19 -4.02 -3.55
C ASN A 16 10.04 -4.95 -3.96
N CYS A 17 8.97 -4.40 -4.53
CA CYS A 17 7.82 -5.11 -5.06
C CYS A 17 7.81 -5.02 -6.60
N PRO A 18 8.62 -5.81 -7.32
CA PRO A 18 8.78 -5.67 -8.76
C PRO A 18 7.49 -5.92 -9.53
N ALA A 19 6.65 -6.88 -9.11
CA ALA A 19 5.37 -7.19 -9.74
C ALA A 19 4.37 -6.01 -9.67
N ALA A 20 4.47 -5.18 -8.62
CA ALA A 20 3.69 -3.97 -8.46
C ALA A 20 4.37 -2.72 -9.03
N LYS A 21 5.62 -2.86 -9.52
CA LYS A 21 6.52 -1.75 -9.87
C LYS A 21 6.64 -0.70 -8.76
N ALA A 22 6.76 -1.14 -7.51
CA ALA A 22 6.81 -0.26 -6.34
C ALA A 22 8.01 -0.60 -5.45
N ASN A 23 8.59 0.44 -4.83
CA ASN A 23 9.45 0.29 -3.67
C ASN A 23 8.66 0.79 -2.46
N LEU A 24 8.41 -0.09 -1.49
CA LEU A 24 7.66 0.28 -0.29
C LEU A 24 8.54 1.11 0.64
N PRO A 25 8.02 2.21 1.19
CA PRO A 25 8.67 2.91 2.29
C PRO A 25 8.81 2.05 3.55
N ASP A 26 9.76 2.41 4.40
CA ASP A 26 10.06 1.82 5.71
C ASP A 26 8.86 1.52 6.60
N TYR A 27 7.86 2.41 6.57
CA TYR A 27 6.67 2.31 7.43
C TYR A 27 5.64 1.31 6.91
N MET A 28 5.87 0.69 5.75
CA MET A 28 4.96 -0.30 5.17
C MET A 28 5.51 -1.71 5.33
N PRO A 29 4.66 -2.68 5.70
CA PRO A 29 5.09 -4.06 5.84
C PRO A 29 5.17 -4.74 4.46
N ALA A 30 5.94 -5.83 4.35
CA ALA A 30 6.15 -6.56 3.11
C ALA A 30 4.85 -7.06 2.46
N GLU A 31 3.83 -7.38 3.27
CA GLU A 31 2.52 -7.84 2.82
C GLU A 31 1.82 -6.82 1.90
N ALA A 32 2.17 -5.53 1.99
CA ALA A 32 1.65 -4.53 1.07
C ALA A 32 2.05 -4.79 -0.40
N CYS A 33 3.16 -5.51 -0.67
CA CYS A 33 3.51 -5.94 -2.02
C CYS A 33 2.43 -6.81 -2.64
N VAL A 34 1.81 -7.70 -1.85
CA VAL A 34 0.78 -8.62 -2.32
C VAL A 34 -0.46 -7.83 -2.74
N THR A 35 -0.90 -6.91 -1.87
CA THR A 35 -2.06 -6.04 -2.14
C THR A 35 -1.83 -5.16 -3.36
N LEU A 36 -0.66 -4.52 -3.49
CA LEU A 36 -0.33 -3.69 -4.66
C LEU A 36 -0.29 -4.50 -5.96
N THR A 37 0.24 -5.72 -5.92
CA THR A 37 0.27 -6.60 -7.10
C THR A 37 -1.15 -6.91 -7.56
N ALA A 38 -2.04 -7.27 -6.63
CA ALA A 38 -3.46 -7.50 -6.94
C ALA A 38 -4.14 -6.24 -7.51
N ILE A 39 -3.87 -5.06 -6.95
CA ILE A 39 -4.40 -3.78 -7.45
C ILE A 39 -3.95 -3.54 -8.90
N VAL A 40 -2.67 -3.76 -9.22
CA VAL A 40 -2.12 -3.58 -10.58
C VAL A 40 -2.72 -4.58 -11.56
N GLN A 41 -2.99 -5.82 -11.12
CA GLN A 41 -3.57 -6.88 -11.94
C GLN A 41 -5.10 -6.80 -12.09
N GLY A 42 -5.77 -5.98 -11.27
CA GLY A 42 -7.24 -5.91 -11.24
C GLY A 42 -7.89 -7.07 -10.46
N GLY A 43 -7.17 -7.67 -9.51
CA GLY A 43 -7.60 -8.80 -8.71
C GLY A 43 -6.94 -10.13 -9.13
N PRO A 44 -7.38 -11.27 -8.55
CA PRO A 44 -8.46 -11.40 -7.57
C PRO A 44 -8.12 -10.76 -6.23
N PHE A 45 -9.14 -10.34 -5.48
CA PHE A 45 -8.96 -9.79 -4.14
C PHE A 45 -9.43 -10.76 -3.05
N PRO A 46 -8.69 -10.91 -1.93
CA PRO A 46 -8.99 -11.89 -0.91
C PRO A 46 -10.21 -11.53 -0.03
N TYR A 47 -10.53 -10.24 0.11
CA TYR A 47 -11.66 -9.79 0.93
C TYR A 47 -12.73 -9.12 0.07
N ALA A 48 -14.01 -9.33 0.42
CA ALA A 48 -15.15 -8.77 -0.31
C ALA A 48 -15.19 -7.22 -0.30
N GLN A 49 -14.51 -6.59 0.65
CA GLN A 49 -14.39 -5.14 0.75
C GLN A 49 -13.23 -4.58 -0.07
N ASP A 50 -12.34 -5.41 -0.59
CA ASP A 50 -11.23 -4.92 -1.40
C ASP A 50 -11.75 -4.42 -2.75
N GLY A 51 -11.41 -3.18 -3.09
CA GLY A 51 -11.90 -2.48 -4.27
C GLY A 51 -13.22 -1.75 -4.08
N VAL A 52 -13.85 -1.77 -2.90
CA VAL A 52 -15.04 -0.94 -2.64
C VAL A 52 -14.66 0.53 -2.47
N VAL A 53 -15.62 1.42 -2.68
CA VAL A 53 -15.42 2.87 -2.55
C VAL A 53 -15.08 3.23 -1.11
N PHE A 54 -13.97 3.95 -0.92
CA PHE A 54 -13.63 4.61 0.33
C PHE A 54 -14.24 6.01 0.37
N GLY A 55 -15.07 6.28 1.38
CA GLY A 55 -15.87 7.51 1.44
C GLY A 55 -15.11 8.79 1.81
N ASN A 56 -13.95 8.68 2.46
CA ASN A 56 -13.19 9.83 3.01
C ASN A 56 -14.07 10.77 3.87
N TYR A 57 -14.91 10.21 4.75
CA TYR A 57 -15.91 10.98 5.52
C TYR A 57 -15.26 11.91 6.55
N GLU A 58 -14.14 11.51 7.15
CA GLU A 58 -13.36 12.37 8.04
C GLU A 58 -12.54 13.44 7.29
N GLY A 59 -12.47 13.39 5.95
CA GLY A 59 -11.75 14.37 5.14
C GLY A 59 -10.23 14.36 5.33
N LEU A 60 -9.67 13.21 5.71
CA LEU A 60 -8.22 13.05 5.94
C LEU A 60 -7.41 12.94 4.64
N LEU A 61 -8.06 12.62 3.53
CA LEU A 61 -7.50 12.70 2.18
C LEU A 61 -8.03 13.96 1.47
N PRO A 62 -7.35 14.45 0.40
CA PRO A 62 -7.87 15.54 -0.41
C PRO A 62 -9.31 15.32 -0.87
N GLN A 63 -10.11 16.39 -0.93
CA GLN A 63 -11.49 16.28 -1.41
C GLN A 63 -11.52 15.93 -2.89
N GLN A 64 -12.30 14.90 -3.24
CA GLN A 64 -12.47 14.39 -4.60
C GLN A 64 -13.93 13.94 -4.80
N PRO A 65 -14.40 13.79 -6.06
CA PRO A 65 -15.72 13.26 -6.34
C PRO A 65 -15.97 11.88 -5.72
N ARG A 66 -17.23 11.58 -5.41
CA ARG A 66 -17.61 10.26 -4.87
C ARG A 66 -17.17 9.15 -5.85
N GLY A 67 -16.60 8.08 -5.29
CA GLY A 67 -16.08 6.97 -6.09
C GLY A 67 -14.65 7.17 -6.59
N TYR A 68 -13.99 8.30 -6.24
CA TYR A 68 -12.59 8.49 -6.59
C TYR A 68 -11.66 7.56 -5.80
N TYR A 69 -11.93 7.33 -4.51
CA TYR A 69 -11.10 6.51 -3.64
C TYR A 69 -11.63 5.09 -3.49
N HIS A 70 -10.73 4.10 -3.45
CA HIS A 70 -11.05 2.70 -3.20
C HIS A 70 -10.13 2.10 -2.13
N GLU A 71 -10.65 1.21 -1.30
CA GLU A 71 -9.88 0.57 -0.22
C GLU A 71 -9.45 -0.86 -0.53
N TYR A 72 -8.28 -1.25 -0.01
CA TYR A 72 -7.75 -2.61 -0.13
C TYR A 72 -7.08 -3.03 1.16
N THR A 73 -7.31 -4.27 1.57
CA THR A 73 -6.75 -4.85 2.77
C THR A 73 -5.28 -5.19 2.57
N VAL A 74 -4.44 -4.75 3.51
CA VAL A 74 -3.08 -5.26 3.65
C VAL A 74 -3.10 -6.35 4.72
N PRO A 75 -2.78 -7.62 4.39
CA PRO A 75 -2.79 -8.70 5.36
C PRO A 75 -1.92 -8.39 6.58
N THR A 76 -2.42 -8.79 7.74
CA THR A 76 -1.62 -8.84 8.97
C THR A 76 -1.37 -10.31 9.27
N PRO A 77 -0.11 -10.76 9.36
CA PRO A 77 0.21 -12.14 9.70
C PRO A 77 -0.55 -12.60 10.94
N ASP A 78 -1.06 -13.83 10.90
CA ASP A 78 -1.82 -14.50 11.96
C ASP A 78 -3.14 -13.84 12.40
N ALA A 79 -3.53 -12.72 11.77
CA ALA A 79 -4.81 -12.09 12.06
C ALA A 79 -5.97 -12.95 11.57
N ARG A 80 -6.92 -13.23 12.47
CA ARG A 80 -8.18 -13.93 12.16
C ARG A 80 -9.22 -13.04 11.45
N ASN A 81 -8.90 -11.75 11.28
CA ASN A 81 -9.74 -10.74 10.65
C ASN A 81 -8.89 -9.92 9.67
N ARG A 82 -9.51 -8.92 9.02
CA ARG A 82 -8.83 -8.03 8.05
C ARG A 82 -7.72 -7.16 8.66
N GLY A 83 -7.55 -7.14 9.98
CA GLY A 83 -6.65 -6.22 10.67
C GLY A 83 -7.01 -4.74 10.43
N THR A 84 -6.08 -3.86 10.74
CA THR A 84 -6.23 -2.39 10.65
C THR A 84 -5.54 -1.77 9.44
N ARG A 85 -4.75 -2.56 8.70
CA ARG A 85 -3.87 -2.06 7.64
C ARG A 85 -4.60 -1.99 6.30
N ARG A 86 -4.52 -0.86 5.61
CA ARG A 86 -5.16 -0.66 4.29
C ARG A 86 -4.27 0.13 3.35
N ILE A 87 -4.44 -0.13 2.06
CA ILE A 87 -4.04 0.78 0.99
C ILE A 87 -5.30 1.44 0.45
N ILE A 88 -5.27 2.76 0.30
CA ILE A 88 -6.30 3.53 -0.41
C ILE A 88 -5.71 3.99 -1.73
N THR A 89 -6.40 3.70 -2.83
CA THR A 89 -6.05 4.22 -4.15
C THR A 89 -7.01 5.35 -4.52
N GLY A 90 -6.56 6.27 -5.37
CA GLY A 90 -7.41 7.31 -5.96
C GLY A 90 -7.30 7.33 -7.48
N GLY A 91 -8.45 7.45 -8.15
CA GLY A 91 -8.57 7.49 -9.61
C GLY A 91 -8.72 6.12 -10.28
N THR A 92 -9.17 6.14 -11.54
CA THR A 92 -9.38 4.94 -12.38
C THR A 92 -8.75 5.17 -13.75
N PRO A 93 -7.55 4.63 -14.04
CA PRO A 93 -6.72 3.81 -13.17
C PRO A 93 -6.12 4.62 -11.99
N PRO A 94 -5.67 3.97 -10.91
CA PRO A 94 -5.09 4.65 -9.75
C PRO A 94 -3.92 5.58 -10.10
N THR A 95 -3.93 6.81 -9.61
CA THR A 95 -2.82 7.77 -9.78
C THR A 95 -2.21 8.20 -8.45
N VAL A 96 -2.93 8.01 -7.34
CA VAL A 96 -2.47 8.33 -5.99
C VAL A 96 -2.68 7.14 -5.07
N PHE A 97 -1.77 6.98 -4.10
CA PHE A 97 -1.77 5.86 -3.16
C PHE A 97 -1.49 6.35 -1.76
N TYR A 98 -2.25 5.81 -0.80
CA TYR A 98 -2.13 6.10 0.62
C TYR A 98 -2.11 4.80 1.41
N TYR A 99 -1.39 4.81 2.52
CA TYR A 99 -1.33 3.71 3.48
C TYR A 99 -1.84 4.16 4.85
N THR A 100 -2.58 3.29 5.52
CA THR A 100 -2.96 3.40 6.92
C THR A 100 -2.67 2.07 7.61
N ASP A 101 -2.11 2.11 8.81
CA ASP A 101 -1.91 0.97 9.70
C ASP A 101 -2.80 1.04 10.96
N ASP A 102 -3.58 2.11 11.09
CA ASP A 102 -4.33 2.49 12.29
C ASP A 102 -5.85 2.55 12.07
N HIS A 103 -6.34 1.85 11.05
CA HIS A 103 -7.76 1.76 10.70
C HIS A 103 -8.36 3.14 10.38
N TYR A 104 -7.76 3.80 9.38
CA TYR A 104 -8.21 5.07 8.79
C TYR A 104 -8.08 6.30 9.71
N ARG A 105 -7.32 6.21 10.82
CA ARG A 105 -7.10 7.36 11.72
C ARG A 105 -6.02 8.30 11.19
N SER A 106 -5.07 7.79 10.42
CA SER A 106 -4.05 8.58 9.71
C SER A 106 -3.65 7.92 8.39
N PHE A 107 -3.09 8.73 7.49
CA PHE A 107 -2.67 8.29 6.16
C PHE A 107 -1.27 8.80 5.83
N LYS A 108 -0.50 7.97 5.16
CA LYS A 108 0.79 8.35 4.55
C LYS A 108 0.73 8.09 3.05
N SER A 109 1.01 9.11 2.25
CA SER A 109 1.10 8.95 0.80
C SER A 109 2.39 8.25 0.41
N PHE A 110 2.35 7.48 -0.68
CA PHE A 110 3.53 6.86 -1.27
C PHE A 110 3.39 6.79 -2.79
N GLN A 111 4.50 6.51 -3.47
CA GLN A 111 4.56 6.48 -4.93
C GLN A 111 4.64 5.04 -5.43
N VAL A 112 3.95 4.78 -6.54
CA VAL A 112 4.05 3.54 -7.31
C VAL A 112 4.54 3.92 -8.70
N ASN A 113 5.70 3.41 -9.11
CA ASN A 113 6.36 3.80 -10.35
C ASN A 113 5.76 2.99 -11.50
N ARG A 114 4.70 3.50 -12.14
CA ARG A 114 4.02 2.80 -13.23
C ARG A 114 4.71 2.94 -14.58
#